data_AF-S5RK43-F1
#
_entry.id   AF-S5RK43-F1
#
_cell.length_a   1.000
_cell.length_b   1.000
_cell.length_c   1.000
_cell.angle_alpha   90.00
_cell.angle_beta   90.00
_cell.angle_gamma   90.00
#
_symmetry.space_group_name_H-M   'P 1'
#
loop_
_entity.id
_entity.type
_entity.pdbx_description
1 polymer ?
#
loop_
_entity_poly.entity_id
_entity_poly.type
_entity_poly.pdbx_seq_one_letter_code
_entity_poly.pdbx_strand_id
1 'polypeptide(L)' 'AANARHKVAIVDTKDNKLVSVVESGAQTPHPGRGANFTHPKFGPVWATSHLGDETVSFIGTDPEKNKQNA' A
#
# COMPACT_ATOMS: atom_id res chain seq x y z
N ALA A 1 -7.76 -9.80 4.76
CA ALA A 1 -8.44 -8.52 5.07
C ALA A 1 -9.00 -8.01 3.77
N ALA A 2 -10.31 -7.81 3.63
CA ALA A 2 -10.94 -7.29 2.40
C ALA A 2 -11.53 -5.92 2.71
N ASN A 3 -11.16 -4.86 1.99
CA ASN A 3 -11.72 -3.53 2.24
C ASN A 3 -12.74 -3.09 1.19
N ALA A 4 -14.02 -3.10 1.53
CA ALA A 4 -15.10 -2.66 0.65
C ALA A 4 -15.05 -1.17 0.27
N ARG A 5 -14.22 -0.35 0.94
CA ARG A 5 -14.04 1.07 0.62
C ARG A 5 -12.90 1.34 -0.36
N HIS A 6 -12.27 0.30 -0.89
CA HIS A 6 -11.22 0.41 -1.92
C HIS A 6 -9.99 1.23 -1.49
N LYS A 7 -9.76 1.34 -0.17
CA LYS A 7 -8.71 2.17 0.43
C LYS A 7 -7.72 1.36 1.26
N VAL A 8 -6.52 1.90 1.42
CA VAL A 8 -5.49 1.41 2.34
C VAL A 8 -5.14 2.53 3.33
N ALA A 9 -5.22 2.24 4.62
CA ALA A 9 -4.80 3.16 5.67
C ALA A 9 -3.35 2.86 6.07
N ILE A 10 -2.54 3.91 6.19
CA ILE A 10 -1.13 3.85 6.55
C ILE A 10 -0.99 4.46 7.94
N VAL A 11 -0.47 3.68 8.88
CA VAL A 11 -0.31 4.07 10.29
C VAL A 11 1.16 4.01 10.66
N ASP A 12 1.67 5.10 11.21
CA ASP A 12 2.97 5.11 11.88
C ASP A 12 2.80 4.54 13.28
N THR A 13 3.36 3.36 13.50
CA THR A 13 3.29 2.65 14.78
C THR A 13 4.29 3.19 15.80
N LYS A 14 5.31 3.93 15.38
CA LYS A 14 6.27 4.58 16.29
C LYS A 14 5.60 5.75 17.00
N ASP A 15 4.91 6.58 16.24
CA ASP A 15 4.24 7.79 16.75
C ASP A 15 2.75 7.56 17.06
N ASN A 16 2.20 6.39 16.76
CA ASN A 16 0.78 6.03 16.87
C ASN A 16 -0.15 6.99 16.14
N LYS A 17 0.20 7.36 14.90
CA LYS A 17 -0.54 8.33 14.08
C LYS A 17 -0.98 7.75 12.75
N LEU A 18 -2.17 8.15 12.30
CA LEU A 18 -2.60 7.95 10.92
C LEU A 18 -1.77 8.87 10.02
N VAL A 19 -1.03 8.28 9.09
CA VAL A 19 -0.21 9.02 8.11
C VAL A 19 -1.05 9.41 6.91
N SER A 20 -1.75 8.44 6.33
CA SER A 20 -2.55 8.65 5.12
C SER A 20 -3.60 7.57 4.93
N VAL A 21 -4.59 7.86 4.11
CA VAL A 21 -5.54 6.88 3.56
C VAL A 21 -5.54 7.05 2.05
N VAL A 22 -5.02 6.05 1.34
CA VAL A 22 -4.84 6.08 -0.12
C VAL A 22 -5.87 5.21 -0.82
N GLU A 23 -6.30 5.61 -2.01
CA GLU A 23 -7.08 4.74 -2.90
C GLU A 23 -6.18 3.59 -3.40
N SER A 24 -6.70 2.37 -3.37
CA SER A 24 -5.97 1.17 -3.82
C SER A 24 -5.91 1.04 -5.34
N GLY A 25 -6.73 1.79 -6.07
CA GLY A 25 -6.76 1.80 -7.53
C GLY A 25 -7.62 0.71 -8.17
N ALA A 26 -8.14 -0.25 -7.39
CA ALA A 26 -9.04 -1.30 -7.85
C ALA A 26 -10.04 -1.71 -6.75
N GLN A 27 -10.96 -2.64 -7.06
CA GLN A 27 -12.00 -3.00 -6.11
C GLN A 27 -11.47 -3.94 -5.03
N THR A 28 -11.93 -3.71 -3.80
CA THR A 28 -11.74 -4.61 -2.65
C THR A 28 -10.30 -5.14 -2.50
N PRO A 29 -9.33 -4.30 -2.09
CA PRO A 29 -7.96 -4.77 -1.84
C PRO A 29 -7.98 -5.87 -0.77
N HIS A 30 -7.24 -6.95 -1.05
CA HIS A 30 -7.16 -8.12 -0.18
C HIS A 30 -5.72 -8.60 0.07
N PRO A 31 -4.94 -7.88 0.88
CA PRO A 31 -3.51 -8.13 1.01
C PRO A 31 -3.14 -9.35 1.86
N GLY A 32 -4.01 -9.79 2.77
CA GLY A 32 -3.52 -10.58 3.92
C GLY A 32 -2.55 -9.74 4.75
N ARG A 33 -1.27 -10.11 4.79
CA ARG A 33 -0.17 -9.25 5.31
C ARG A 33 0.46 -8.35 4.22
N GLY A 34 0.13 -8.62 2.96
CA GLY A 34 0.76 -8.05 1.77
C GLY A 34 2.18 -8.57 1.55
N ALA A 35 2.88 -7.98 0.59
CA ALA A 35 4.26 -8.33 0.25
C ALA A 35 5.15 -7.09 0.19
N ASN A 36 6.27 -7.12 0.90
CA ASN A 36 7.27 -6.04 0.88
C ASN A 36 8.46 -6.45 0.03
N PHE A 37 8.90 -5.58 -0.87
CA PHE A 37 10.12 -5.76 -1.66
C PHE A 37 10.64 -4.42 -2.19
N THR A 38 11.86 -4.41 -2.72
CA THR A 38 12.44 -3.24 -3.37
C THR A 38 12.17 -3.27 -4.86
N HIS A 39 11.33 -2.36 -5.34
CA HIS A 39 11.09 -2.17 -6.77
C HIS A 39 12.28 -1.44 -7.41
N PRO A 40 12.82 -1.90 -8.55
CA PRO A 40 14.03 -1.31 -9.17
C PRO A 40 13.91 0.19 -9.47
N LYS A 41 12.70 0.67 -9.77
CA LYS A 41 12.42 2.08 -10.11
C LYS A 41 11.88 2.91 -8.93
N PHE A 42 11.12 2.29 -8.03
CA PHE A 42 10.32 3.01 -7.03
C PHE A 42 10.85 2.88 -5.61
N GLY A 43 11.90 2.07 -5.41
CA GLY A 43 12.43 1.80 -4.09
C GLY A 43 11.54 0.82 -3.30
N PRO A 44 11.58 0.85 -1.96
CA PRO A 44 10.75 0.00 -1.12
C PRO A 44 9.25 0.20 -1.38
N VAL A 45 8.55 -0.90 -1.64
CA VAL A 45 7.10 -0.91 -1.85
C VAL A 45 6.44 -2.04 -1.05
N TRP A 46 5.17 -1.83 -0.72
CA TRP A 46 4.25 -2.85 -0.24
C TRP A 46 3.18 -3.12 -1.30
N ALA A 47 2.85 -4.40 -1.52
CA ALA A 47 1.90 -4.82 -2.55
C ALA A 47 0.62 -5.44 -1.97
N THR A 48 -0.49 -5.18 -2.66
CA THR A 48 -1.79 -5.85 -2.44
C THR A 48 -2.40 -6.32 -3.75
N SER A 49 -3.01 -7.51 -3.72
CA SER A 49 -3.97 -7.96 -4.74
C SER A 49 -5.37 -7.43 -4.44
N HIS A 50 -6.30 -7.65 -5.37
CA HIS A 50 -7.70 -7.25 -5.28
C HIS A 50 -8.60 -8.49 -5.44
N LEU A 51 -9.68 -8.57 -4.65
CA LEU A 51 -10.66 -9.64 -4.83
C LEU A 51 -11.66 -9.21 -5.91
N GLY A 52 -11.77 -10.04 -6.96
CA GLY A 52 -12.72 -9.82 -8.04
C GLY A 52 -12.11 -9.21 -9.31
N ASP A 53 -10.82 -8.88 -9.31
CA ASP A 53 -10.06 -8.51 -10.51
C ASP A 53 -8.57 -8.89 -10.39
N GLU A 54 -7.83 -8.79 -11.49
CA GLU A 54 -6.42 -9.22 -11.60
C GLU A 54 -5.41 -8.13 -11.20
N THR A 55 -5.87 -7.00 -10.66
CA THR A 55 -5.02 -5.84 -10.37
C THR A 55 -4.12 -6.08 -9.16
N VAL A 56 -2.85 -5.71 -9.30
CA VAL A 56 -1.89 -5.62 -8.19
C VAL A 56 -1.46 -4.17 -8.05
N SER A 57 -1.61 -3.63 -6.85
CA SER A 57 -1.22 -2.25 -6.54
C SER A 57 0.01 -2.22 -5.64
N PHE A 58 0.86 -1.23 -5.88
CA PHE A 58 2.07 -0.97 -5.12
C PHE A 58 1.96 0.38 -4.40
N ILE A 59 2.32 0.40 -3.12
CA ILE A 59 2.39 1.60 -2.28
C ILE A 59 3.84 1.76 -1.85
N GLY A 60 4.47 2.90 -2.10
CA GLY A 60 5.82 3.17 -1.62
C GLY A 60 5.86 3.34 -0.10
N THR A 61 6.94 2.89 0.52
CA THR A 61 7.05 2.80 1.98
C THR A 61 8.28 3.50 2.55
N ASP A 62 8.96 4.34 1.76
CA ASP A 62 10.18 5.05 2.17
C ASP A 62 10.10 6.56 1.87
N PRO A 63 9.40 7.33 2.72
CA PRO A 63 9.24 8.77 2.55
C PRO A 63 10.51 9.59 2.81
N GLU A 64 11.59 8.98 3.32
CA GLU A 64 12.84 9.70 3.55
C GLU A 64 13.72 9.72 2.31
N LYS A 65 13.94 8.55 1.69
CA LYS A 65 14.85 8.41 0.54
C LYS A 65 14.12 8.37 -0.80
N ASN A 66 12.83 8.03 -0.82
CA ASN A 66 12.02 7.85 -2.02
C ASN A 66 10.77 8.76 -2.04
N LYS A 67 10.92 10.02 -1.60
CA LYS A 67 9.85 11.03 -1.44
C LYS A 67 8.87 11.18 -2.61
N GLN A 68 9.31 10.90 -3.84
CA GLN A 68 8.47 11.05 -5.03
C GLN A 68 7.44 9.92 -5.17
N ASN A 69 7.70 8.77 -4.55
CA ASN A 69 6.92 7.53 -4.71
C ASN A 69 6.34 7.02 -3.38
N ALA A 70 6.50 7.77 -2.29
CA ALA A 70 6.15 7.40 -0.92
C ALA A 70 5.07 8.31 -0.33
#